data_AF-A0A7J2KWV0-F1
#
_entry.id   AF-A0A7J2KWV0-F1
#
_cell.length_a   1.000
_cell.length_b   1.000
_cell.length_c   1.000
_cell.angle_alpha   90.00
_cell.angle_beta   90.00
_cell.angle_gamma   90.00
#
_symmetry.space_group_name_H-M   'P 1'
#
loop_
_entity.id
_entity.type
_entity.pdbx_description
1 polymer ?
#
loop_
_entity_poly.entity_id
_entity_poly.type
_entity_poly.pdbx_seq_one_letter_code
_entity_poly.pdbx_strand_id
1 'polypeptide(L)' 'MHIDDIEVIAVVGGKGTRLYPLSLNISKPIIDMCNIAVLTRMLEPLVNQGCRKITLASKGYDNTAQLNKYFK' A
#
# COMPACT_ATOMS: atom_id res chain seq x y z
N MET A 1 -21.61 -13.19 -8.48
CA MET A 1 -20.86 -12.05 -7.92
C MET A 1 -19.80 -11.69 -8.93
N HIS A 2 -19.89 -10.52 -9.55
CA HIS A 2 -18.81 -10.05 -10.44
C HIS A 2 -17.66 -9.53 -9.58
N ILE A 3 -16.43 -9.81 -10.00
CA ILE A 3 -15.24 -9.47 -9.22
C ILE A 3 -15.04 -7.94 -9.09
N ASP A 4 -15.62 -7.19 -10.02
CA ASP A 4 -15.63 -5.73 -10.04
C ASP A 4 -16.41 -5.09 -8.87
N ASP A 5 -17.29 -5.87 -8.22
CA ASP A 5 -18.05 -5.46 -7.05
C ASP A 5 -17.32 -5.68 -5.72
N ILE A 6 -16.15 -6.34 -5.74
CA ILE A 6 -15.36 -6.62 -4.53
C ILE A 6 -14.56 -5.37 -4.14
N GLU A 7 -14.75 -4.94 -2.89
CA GLU A 7 -13.92 -3.91 -2.28
C GLU A 7 -12.77 -4.53 -1.49
N VAL A 8 -11.55 -4.11 -1.82
CA VAL A 8 -10.32 -4.49 -1.13
C VAL A 8 -9.95 -3.38 -0.16
N ILE A 9 -9.82 -3.71 1.12
CA ILE A 9 -9.32 -2.78 2.15
C ILE A 9 -7.91 -3.20 2.55
N ALA A 10 -6.92 -2.39 2.19
CA ALA A 10 -5.52 -2.63 2.57
C ALA A 10 -5.13 -1.75 3.76
N VAL A 11 -4.85 -2.38 4.90
CA VAL A 11 -4.44 -1.68 6.13
C VAL A 11 -2.94 -1.38 6.07
N VAL A 12 -2.61 -0.11 5.89
CA VAL A 12 -1.24 0.38 5.66
C VAL A 12 -0.75 1.36 6.74
N GLY A 13 -1.57 1.64 7.75
CA GLY A 13 -1.33 2.65 8.80
C GLY A 13 -0.39 2.29 9.96
N GLY A 14 0.71 1.59 9.71
CA GLY A 14 1.67 1.17 10.75
C GLY A 14 3.00 1.95 10.74
N LYS A 15 3.57 2.25 11.92
CA LYS A 15 4.74 3.15 12.04
C LYS A 15 6.00 2.72 11.30
N GLY A 16 6.50 1.50 11.51
CA GLY A 16 7.78 1.16 10.88
C GLY A 16 8.58 0.07 11.53
N THR A 17 8.44 -0.02 12.85
CA THR A 17 9.59 -0.19 13.75
C THR A 17 10.48 -1.41 13.51
N ARG A 18 9.93 -2.53 13.00
CA ARG A 18 10.72 -3.73 12.65
C ARG A 18 11.61 -3.54 11.42
N LEU A 19 11.30 -2.56 10.58
CA LEU A 19 12.04 -2.19 9.37
C LEU A 19 12.89 -0.94 9.60
N TYR A 20 13.25 -0.62 10.84
CA TYR A 20 14.24 0.43 11.06
C TYR A 20 15.65 -0.08 10.71
N PRO A 21 16.51 0.76 10.10
CA PRO A 21 16.30 2.19 9.83
C PRO A 21 15.53 2.51 8.53
N LEU A 22 15.26 1.51 7.67
CA LEU A 22 14.64 1.72 6.35
C LEU A 22 13.35 2.54 6.41
N SER A 23 12.47 2.34 7.39
CA SER A 23 11.16 3.01 7.49
C SER A 23 11.15 4.33 8.28
N LEU A 24 12.31 4.93 8.56
CA LEU A 24 12.37 6.19 9.34
C LEU A 24 11.74 7.37 8.60
N ASN A 25 12.01 7.51 7.30
CA ASN A 25 11.55 8.64 6.49
C ASN A 25 10.60 8.23 5.36
N ILE A 26 10.43 6.92 5.15
CA ILE A 26 9.61 6.35 4.09
C ILE A 26 8.51 5.47 4.68
N SER A 27 7.32 5.63 4.13
CA SER A 27 6.15 4.83 4.46
C SER A 27 6.41 3.36 4.12
N LYS A 28 6.23 2.46 5.09
CA LYS A 28 6.48 1.02 4.93
C LYS A 28 5.90 0.38 3.65
N PRO A 29 4.63 0.65 3.27
CA PRO A 29 4.04 0.11 2.05
C PRO A 29 4.79 0.46 0.77
N ILE A 30 5.51 1.59 0.73
CA ILE A 30 6.22 2.06 -0.48
C ILE A 30 7.74 1.84 -0.40
N ILE A 31 8.22 1.08 0.58
CA ILE A 31 9.59 0.58 0.56
C ILE A 31 9.70 -0.40 -0.60
N ASP A 32 10.76 -0.28 -1.40
CA ASP A 32 10.99 -1.17 -2.52
C ASP A 32 11.48 -2.54 -2.07
N MET A 33 10.89 -3.58 -2.66
CA MET A 33 11.37 -4.95 -2.63
C MET A 33 11.61 -5.38 -4.08
N CYS A 34 12.89 -5.53 -4.44
CA CYS A 34 13.32 -5.79 -5.82
C CYS A 34 12.78 -4.71 -6.79
N ASN A 35 13.07 -3.44 -6.49
CA ASN A 35 12.71 -2.25 -7.29
C ASN A 35 11.21 -2.04 -7.52
N ILE A 36 10.36 -2.64 -6.69
CA ILE A 36 8.91 -2.46 -6.73
C ILE A 36 8.42 -2.29 -5.30
N ALA A 37 7.57 -1.29 -5.04
CA ALA A 37 6.98 -1.09 -3.73
C ALA A 37 6.31 -2.37 -3.21
N VAL A 38 6.54 -2.67 -1.93
CA VAL A 38 5.92 -3.82 -1.25
C VAL A 38 4.40 -3.85 -1.44
N LEU A 39 3.74 -2.69 -1.37
CA LEU A 39 2.30 -2.58 -1.57
C LEU A 39 1.88 -2.92 -3.01
N THR A 40 2.65 -2.51 -4.01
CA THR A 40 2.38 -2.88 -5.40
C THR A 40 2.43 -4.38 -5.59
N ARG A 41 3.47 -5.06 -5.04
CA ARG A 41 3.57 -6.53 -5.08
C ARG A 41 2.40 -7.22 -4.36
N MET A 42 1.91 -6.64 -3.27
CA MET A 42 0.78 -7.19 -2.52
C MET A 42 -0.56 -7.04 -3.28
N LEU A 43 -0.76 -5.93 -3.99
CA LEU A 43 -2.01 -5.65 -4.70
C LEU A 43 -2.05 -6.27 -6.10
N GLU A 44 -0.92 -6.51 -6.74
CA GLU A 44 -0.81 -7.03 -8.11
C GLU A 44 -1.66 -8.29 -8.36
N PRO A 45 -1.64 -9.34 -7.52
CA PRO A 45 -2.50 -10.51 -7.72
C PRO A 45 -4.00 -10.18 -7.67
N LEU A 46 -4.41 -9.26 -6.81
CA LEU A 46 -5.82 -8.84 -6.67
C LEU A 46 -6.27 -8.06 -7.90
N VAL A 47 -5.43 -7.16 -8.39
CA VAL A 47 -5.69 -6.41 -9.62
C VAL A 47 -5.75 -7.37 -10.81
N ASN A 48 -4.86 -8.35 -10.90
CA ASN A 48 -4.86 -9.36 -11.97
C ASN A 48 -6.13 -10.24 -11.96
N GLN A 49 -6.75 -10.44 -10.80
CA GLN A 49 -8.03 -11.15 -10.67
C GLN A 49 -9.25 -10.30 -11.02
N GLY A 50 -9.09 -8.98 -11.18
CA GLY A 50 -10.18 -8.07 -11.52
C GLY A 50 -10.64 -7.16 -10.37
N CYS A 51 -10.00 -7.17 -9.21
CA CYS A 51 -10.33 -6.20 -8.16
C CYS A 51 -9.96 -4.79 -8.63
N ARG A 52 -10.93 -3.86 -8.60
CA ARG A 52 -10.75 -2.45 -9.02
C ARG A 52 -11.04 -1.43 -7.93
N LYS A 53 -11.82 -1.81 -6.91
CA LYS A 53 -12.15 -0.94 -5.76
C LYS A 53 -11.16 -1.24 -4.62
N ILE A 54 -10.13 -0.40 -4.47
CA ILE A 54 -9.09 -0.58 -3.45
C ILE A 54 -9.03 0.66 -2.54
N THR A 55 -9.29 0.46 -1.26
CA THR A 55 -9.25 1.49 -0.22
C THR A 55 -8.00 1.27 0.67
N LEU A 56 -7.12 2.27 0.73
CA LEU A 56 -5.91 2.23 1.58
C LEU A 56 -6.19 2.88 2.94
N ALA A 57 -6.27 2.07 3.99
CA ALA A 57 -6.42 2.56 5.36
C ALA A 57 -5.05 2.96 5.94
N SER A 58 -4.72 4.25 5.87
CA SER A 58 -3.46 4.84 6.32
C SER A 58 -3.57 5.53 7.69
N LYS A 59 -2.42 5.87 8.30
CA LYS A 59 -2.37 6.53 9.62
C LYS A 59 -1.37 7.68 9.64
N GLY A 60 -1.85 8.87 9.97
CA GLY A 60 -1.03 10.07 10.14
C GLY A 60 -0.67 10.72 8.81
N TYR A 61 -0.43 12.04 8.87
CA TYR A 61 -0.23 12.87 7.68
C TYR A 61 0.89 12.36 6.78
N ASP A 62 2.09 12.10 7.32
CA ASP A 62 3.26 11.73 6.51
C ASP A 62 3.04 10.43 5.72
N ASN A 63 2.44 9.42 6.36
CA ASN A 63 2.13 8.15 5.72
C ASN A 63 1.13 8.33 4.58
N THR A 64 0.03 9.06 4.85
CA THR A 64 -1.02 9.35 3.86
C THR A 64 -0.50 10.19 2.70
N ALA A 65 0.30 11.23 2.99
CA ALA A 65 0.88 12.12 1.98
C ALA A 65 1.83 11.37 1.05
N GLN A 66 2.70 10.50 1.60
CA GLN A 66 3.60 9.68 0.81
C GLN A 66 2.86 8.66 -0.07
N LEU A 67 1.82 8.01 0.47
CA LEU A 67 0.97 7.09 -0.30
C LEU A 67 0.26 7.83 -1.45
N ASN A 68 -0.34 8.99 -1.17
CA ASN A 68 -0.99 9.80 -2.18
C ASN A 68 -0.01 10.30 -3.25
N LYS A 69 1.25 10.58 -2.89
CA LYS A 69 2.28 10.98 -3.86
C LYS A 69 2.71 9.80 -4.75
N TYR A 70 2.72 8.57 -4.21
CA TYR A 70 3.13 7.38 -4.94
C TYR A 70 2.07 6.88 -5.93
N PHE A 71 0.77 6.96 -5.57
CA PHE A 71 -0.34 6.47 -6.40
C PHE A 71 -1.09 7.56 -7.21
N LYS A 72 -0.62 8.81 -7.18
CA LYS A 72 -1.11 9.88 -8.05
C LYS A 72 -0.50 9.76 -9.45
#